data_AF-A0A496ZHJ1-F1
#
_entry.id   AF-A0A496ZHJ1-F1
#
_cell.length_a   1.000
_cell.length_b   1.000
_cell.length_c   1.000
_cell.angle_alpha   90.00
_cell.angle_beta   90.00
_cell.angle_gamma   90.00
#
_symmetry.space_group_name_H-M   'P 1'
#
loop_
_entity.id
_entity.type
_entity.pdbx_description
1 polymer ?
#
loop_
_entity_poly.entity_id
_entity_poly.type
_entity_poly.pdbx_seq_one_letter_code
_entity_poly.pdbx_strand_id
1 'polypeptide(L)'
;MKHWMFSCKDVSQKISQSMDGQLPFHHHMAIRMHLLMCRYCARFYNQLHLMRKMGRHTDTDLTHCDLPAKLSPEAKERIKETLHSLP
;
A
#
# COMPACT_ATOMS: atom_id res chain seq x y z
N MET A 1 -11.76 -19.97 20.29
CA MET A 1 -12.63 -20.15 19.09
C MET A 1 -12.04 -19.33 17.96
N LYS A 2 -11.49 -19.98 16.92
CA LYS A 2 -10.95 -19.29 15.74
C LYS A 2 -12.14 -18.67 14.98
N HIS A 3 -12.34 -17.36 15.13
CA HIS A 3 -13.36 -16.64 14.39
C HIS A 3 -12.97 -16.64 12.89
N TRP A 4 -13.50 -17.62 12.16
CA TRP A 4 -13.47 -17.70 10.70
C TRP A 4 -14.14 -16.48 10.04
N MET A 5 -14.99 -15.82 10.80
CA MET A 5 -15.57 -14.53 10.47
C MET A 5 -14.62 -13.44 10.97
N PHE A 6 -13.56 -13.15 10.21
CA PHE A 6 -12.89 -11.85 10.37
C PHE A 6 -13.99 -10.80 10.27
N SER A 7 -14.15 -9.98 11.30
CA SER A 7 -15.12 -8.90 11.24
C SER A 7 -14.72 -7.99 10.08
N CYS A 8 -15.68 -7.32 9.43
CA CYS A 8 -15.38 -6.37 8.36
C CYS A 8 -14.30 -5.35 8.79
N LYS A 9 -14.21 -5.04 10.10
CA LYS A 9 -13.19 -4.19 10.73
C LYS A 9 -11.79 -4.79 10.70
N ASP A 10 -11.65 -6.09 11.00
CA ASP A 10 -10.34 -6.76 10.96
C ASP A 10 -9.83 -6.87 9.52
N VAL A 11 -10.75 -7.13 8.58
CA VAL A 11 -10.42 -7.21 7.15
C VAL A 11 -10.03 -5.85 6.61
N SER A 12 -10.77 -4.78 6.94
CA SER A 12 -10.41 -3.42 6.49
C SER A 12 -9.04 -2.98 7.05
N GLN A 13 -8.75 -3.31 8.31
CA GLN A 13 -7.44 -3.04 8.92
C GLN A 13 -6.31 -3.81 8.20
N LYS A 14 -6.50 -5.11 7.94
CA LYS A 14 -5.51 -5.91 7.21
C LYS A 14 -5.34 -5.45 5.76
N ILE A 15 -6.42 -5.00 5.11
CA ILE A 15 -6.37 -4.39 3.77
C ILE A 15 -5.49 -3.12 3.81
N SER A 16 -5.68 -2.24 4.79
CA SER A 16 -4.83 -1.04 4.96
C SER A 16 -3.38 -1.42 5.19
N GLN A 17 -3.11 -2.36 6.10
CA GLN A 17 -1.74 -2.83 6.38
C GLN A 17 -1.10 -3.44 5.12
N SER A 18 -1.85 -4.17 4.28
CA SER A 18 -1.36 -4.72 3.02
C SER A 18 -0.96 -3.65 1.99
N MET A 19 -1.44 -2.42 2.18
CA MET A 19 -1.09 -1.29 1.34
C MET A 19 0.16 -0.54 1.83
N ASP A 20 0.41 -0.54 3.14
CA ASP A 20 1.54 0.17 3.73
C ASP A 20 2.84 -0.66 3.77
N GLY A 21 2.76 -1.99 3.74
CA GLY A 21 3.94 -2.86 3.80
C GLY A 21 3.72 -4.28 3.25
N GLN A 22 4.77 -5.10 3.30
CA GLN A 22 4.72 -6.51 2.88
C GLN A 22 3.88 -7.31 3.87
N LEU A 23 2.62 -7.59 3.52
CA LEU A 23 1.85 -8.62 4.21
C LEU A 23 2.24 -10.00 3.69
N PRO A 24 2.44 -10.99 4.57
CA PRO A 24 2.73 -12.34 4.13
C PRO A 24 1.53 -12.94 3.36
N PHE A 25 1.84 -13.72 2.31
CA PHE A 25 0.88 -14.24 1.31
C PHE A 25 -0.37 -14.92 1.89
N HIS A 26 -0.27 -15.54 3.07
CA HIS A 26 -1.41 -16.21 3.73
C HIS A 26 -2.53 -15.23 4.11
N HIS A 27 -2.21 -13.98 4.45
CA HIS A 27 -3.22 -12.96 4.75
C HIS A 27 -3.97 -12.51 3.50
N HIS A 28 -3.32 -12.50 2.33
CA HIS A 28 -4.00 -12.18 1.07
C HIS A 28 -5.07 -13.22 0.72
N MET A 29 -4.83 -14.50 0.98
CA MET A 29 -5.83 -15.55 0.73
C MET A 29 -7.05 -15.39 1.64
N ALA A 30 -6.83 -15.13 2.93
CA ALA A 30 -7.92 -14.90 3.88
C ALA A 30 -8.77 -13.67 3.51
N ILE A 31 -8.13 -12.57 3.10
CA ILE A 31 -8.83 -11.37 2.62
C ILE A 31 -9.65 -11.69 1.37
N ARG A 32 -9.08 -12.38 0.36
CA ARG A 32 -9.81 -12.76 -0.86
C ARG A 32 -11.05 -13.59 -0.56
N MET A 33 -10.95 -14.58 0.32
CA MET A 33 -12.11 -15.38 0.73
C MET A 33 -13.20 -14.50 1.36
N HIS A 34 -12.83 -13.54 2.21
CA HIS A 34 -13.80 -12.60 2.79
C HIS A 34 -14.41 -11.65 1.75
N LEU A 35 -13.63 -11.15 0.79
CA LEU A 35 -14.13 -10.29 -0.29
C LEU A 35 -15.16 -11.02 -1.17
N LEU A 36 -15.03 -12.33 -1.36
CA LEU A 36 -16.01 -13.15 -2.08
C LEU A 36 -17.34 -13.29 -1.32
N MET A 37 -17.30 -13.28 0.01
CA MET A 37 -18.49 -13.42 0.86
C MET A 37 -19.13 -12.08 1.24
N CYS A 38 -18.36 -10.99 1.32
CA CYS A 38 -18.82 -9.68 1.77
C CYS A 38 -18.64 -8.60 0.69
N ARG A 39 -19.77 -8.19 0.09
CA ARG A 39 -19.80 -7.18 -0.98
C ARG A 39 -19.33 -5.79 -0.52
N TYR A 40 -19.55 -5.43 0.75
CA TYR A 40 -19.11 -4.15 1.30
C TYR A 40 -17.58 -4.07 1.37
N CYS A 41 -16.94 -5.13 1.86
CA CYS A 41 -15.49 -5.23 1.89
C CYS A 41 -14.90 -5.23 0.47
N ALA A 42 -15.55 -5.91 -0.48
CA ALA A 42 -15.15 -5.87 -1.90
C ALA A 42 -15.18 -4.45 -2.47
N ARG A 43 -16.24 -3.69 -2.18
CA ARG A 43 -16.36 -2.30 -2.61
C ARG A 43 -15.29 -1.40 -1.97
N PHE A 44 -15.05 -1.55 -0.68
CA PHE A 44 -14.01 -0.81 0.04
C PHE A 44 -12.62 -1.08 -0.54
N TYR A 45 -12.29 -2.36 -0.77
CA TYR A 45 -11.02 -2.77 -1.39
C TYR A 45 -10.81 -2.11 -2.76
N ASN A 46 -11.84 -2.14 -3.62
CA ASN A 46 -11.77 -1.52 -4.94
C ASN A 46 -11.59 0.00 -4.86
N GLN A 47 -12.33 0.68 -3.97
CA GLN A 47 -12.21 2.12 -3.77
C GLN A 47 -10.78 2.49 -3.35
N LEU A 48 -10.21 1.76 -2.39
CA LEU A 48 -8.89 2.05 -1.87
C LEU A 48 -7.78 1.77 -2.91
N HIS A 49 -7.95 0.72 -3.72
CA HIS A 49 -7.07 0.44 -4.85
C HIS A 49 -7.16 1.52 -5.95
N LEU A 50 -8.36 2.04 -6.23
CA LEU A 50 -8.54 3.16 -7.16
C LEU A 50 -7.84 4.42 -6.65
N MET A 51 -8.00 4.76 -5.37
CA MET A 51 -7.30 5.91 -4.77
C MET A 51 -5.79 5.78 -4.90
N ARG A 52 -5.23 4.59 -4.64
CA ARG A 52 -3.79 4.33 -4.83
C ARG A 52 -3.38 4.43 -6.29
N LYS A 53 -4.18 3.91 -7.22
CA LYS A 53 -3.91 3.99 -8.66
C LYS A 53 -3.91 5.45 -9.13
N MET A 54 -4.86 6.26 -8.68
CA MET A 54 -4.93 7.69 -9.01
C MET A 54 -3.75 8.46 -8.43
N GLY A 55 -3.40 8.23 -7.16
CA GLY A 55 -2.22 8.88 -6.55
C GLY A 55 -0.89 8.52 -7.22
N ARG A 56 -0.79 7.32 -7.81
CA ARG A 56 0.36 6.95 -8.67
C ARG A 56 0.29 7.55 -10.07
N HIS A 57 -0.91 7.76 -10.61
CA HIS A 57 -1.10 8.38 -11.92
C HIS A 57 -0.87 9.89 -11.90
N THR A 58 -1.03 10.58 -10.78
CA THR A 58 -0.60 11.98 -10.65
C THR A 58 0.91 12.17 -10.78
N ASP A 59 1.71 11.14 -10.49
CA ASP A 59 3.14 11.13 -10.86
C ASP A 59 3.34 10.92 -12.38
N THR A 60 2.39 10.27 -13.05
CA THR A 60 2.50 9.88 -14.47
C THR A 60 1.90 10.92 -15.43
N ASP A 61 0.91 11.72 -15.02
CA ASP A 61 0.29 12.76 -15.86
C ASP A 61 1.04 14.11 -15.80
N LEU A 62 2.07 14.20 -14.95
CA LEU A 62 3.11 15.23 -15.01
C LEU A 62 4.28 14.80 -15.92
N THR A 63 4.10 13.79 -16.78
CA THR A 63 5.10 13.37 -17.77
C THR A 63 5.09 14.32 -18.97
N HIS A 64 5.45 15.58 -18.69
CA HIS A 64 6.30 16.35 -19.59
C HIS A 64 7.62 16.60 -18.85
N CYS A 65 8.33 15.53 -18.49
CA CYS A 65 9.77 15.46 -18.20
C CYS A 65 10.14 14.01 -17.85
N ASP A 66 10.59 13.23 -18.83
CA ASP A 66 11.25 11.94 -18.64
C ASP A 66 12.62 12.09 -17.96
N LEU A 67 12.65 12.60 -16.73
CA LEU A 67 13.76 12.33 -15.83
C LEU A 67 13.24 11.44 -14.70
N PRO A 68 13.88 10.29 -14.41
CA PRO A 68 13.65 9.64 -13.12
C PRO A 68 13.89 10.73 -12.08
N ALA A 69 12.91 10.97 -11.19
CA ALA A 69 12.99 11.97 -10.12
C ALA A 69 14.20 11.65 -9.24
N LYS A 70 15.39 12.04 -9.70
CA LYS A 70 16.66 11.82 -9.06
C LYS A 70 16.77 12.94 -8.05
N LEU A 71 16.85 12.55 -6.78
CA LEU A 71 17.27 13.45 -5.72
C LEU A 71 18.52 14.23 -6.17
N SER A 72 18.53 15.53 -5.88
CA SER A 72 19.73 16.37 -6.02
C SER A 72 20.94 15.65 -5.37
N PRO A 73 22.14 15.76 -5.95
CA PRO A 73 23.35 15.15 -5.36
C PRO A 73 23.51 15.51 -3.87
N GLU A 74 23.24 16.76 -3.50
CA GLU A 74 23.30 17.24 -2.12
C GLU A 74 22.28 16.54 -1.20
N ALA A 75 21.05 16.33 -1.70
CA ALA A 75 20.02 15.62 -0.93
C ALA A 75 20.39 14.15 -0.72
N LYS A 76 21.08 13.51 -1.69
CA LYS A 76 21.55 12.13 -1.56
C LYS A 76 22.68 12.01 -0.55
N GLU A 77 23.63 12.94 -0.54
CA GLU A 77 24.73 12.93 0.42
C GLU A 77 24.24 13.11 1.86
N ARG A 78 23.33 14.06 2.09
CA ARG A 78 22.69 14.25 3.40
C ARG A 78 22.02 12.97 3.92
N ILE A 79 21.24 12.29 3.06
CA ILE A 79 20.57 11.04 3.43
C ILE A 79 21.62 9.95 3.73
N LYS A 80 22.67 9.86 2.91
CA LYS A 80 23.76 8.88 3.11
C LYS A 80 24.47 9.08 4.44
N GLU A 81 24.82 10.32 4.81
CA GLU A 81 25.47 10.62 6.09
C GLU A 81 24.57 10.31 7.28
N THR A 82 23.27 10.63 7.21
CA THR A 82 22.33 10.26 8.26
C THR A 82 22.21 8.75 8.44
N LEU A 83 22.17 7.97 7.36
CA LEU A 83 22.12 6.50 7.45
C LEU A 83 23.42 5.90 8.01
N HIS A 84 24.56 6.53 7.74
CA HIS A 84 25.88 6.08 8.23
C HIS A 84 26.16 6.46 9.69
N SER A 85 25.39 7.40 10.25
CA SER A 85 25.52 7.87 11.63
C SER A 85 24.47 7.29 12.58
N LEU A 86 23.55 6.45 12.08
CA LEU A 86 22.70 5.62 12.95
C LEU A 86 23.55 4.48 13.55
N PRO A 87 23.52 4.29 14.88
CA PRO A 87 24.20 3.18 15.57
C PRO A 87 23.57 1.81 15.27
#